data_AF-A0A4Z0QL71-F1
#
_entry.id   AF-A0A4Z0QL71-F1
#
_cell.length_a   1.000
_cell.length_b   1.000
_cell.length_c   1.000
_cell.angle_alpha   90.00
_cell.angle_beta   90.00
_cell.angle_gamma   90.00
#
_symmetry.space_group_name_H-M   'P 1'
#
loop_
_entity.id
_entity.type
_entity.pdbx_description
1 polymer ?
#
loop_
_entity_poly.entity_id
_entity_poly.type
_entity_poly.pdbx_seq_one_letter_code
_entity_poly.pdbx_strand_id
1 'polypeptide(L)' 'MILLTILTTICIPLSFVAGIYGMNFEYMRELNWKYGYFIVLGLMIYIGISMFLWFKRKGWFDT' A
#
# COMPACT_ATOMS: atom_id res chain seq x y z
N MET A 1 -18.51 -12.04 7.87
CA MET A 1 -18.00 -11.84 6.49
C MET A 1 -17.24 -10.52 6.30
N ILE A 2 -17.49 -9.49 7.12
CA ILE A 2 -16.91 -8.14 6.98
C ILE A 2 -15.39 -8.08 7.27
N LEU A 3 -14.87 -8.84 8.25
CA LEU A 3 -13.44 -8.86 8.58
C LEU A 3 -12.54 -9.26 7.41
N LEU A 4 -12.95 -10.27 6.64
CA LEU A 4 -12.20 -10.76 5.47
C LEU A 4 -12.19 -9.72 4.35
N THR A 5 -13.29 -9.03 4.12
CA THR A 5 -13.41 -7.94 3.13
C THR A 5 -12.51 -6.75 3.48
N ILE A 6 -12.45 -6.39 4.77
CA ILE A 6 -11.57 -5.30 5.23
C ILE A 6 -10.10 -5.69 5.04
N LEU A 7 -9.71 -6.90 5.47
CA LEU A 7 -8.34 -7.38 5.32
C LEU A 7 -7.90 -7.47 3.86
N THR A 8 -8.74 -8.04 2.99
CA THR A 8 -8.43 -8.15 1.56
C THR A 8 -8.33 -6.78 0.88
N THR A 9 -9.24 -5.85 1.19
CA THR A 9 -9.19 -4.51 0.58
C THR A 9 -7.92 -3.75 0.94
N ILE A 10 -7.38 -3.94 2.15
CA ILE A 10 -6.11 -3.32 2.58
C ILE A 10 -4.90 -4.05 1.99
N CYS A 11 -4.95 -5.39 1.92
CA CYS A 11 -3.85 -6.20 1.40
C CYS A 11 -3.66 -6.07 -0.12
N ILE A 12 -4.72 -5.94 -0.92
CA ILE A 12 -4.61 -5.87 -2.39
C ILE A 12 -3.66 -4.75 -2.88
N PRO A 13 -3.82 -3.48 -2.49
CA PRO A 13 -2.94 -2.41 -2.94
C PRO A 13 -1.54 -2.51 -2.32
N LEU A 14 -1.41 -2.97 -1.07
CA LEU A 14 -0.11 -3.22 -0.45
C LEU A 14 0.68 -4.29 -1.21
N SER A 15 0.03 -5.41 -1.53
CA SER A 15 0.61 -6.52 -2.30
C SER A 15 0.90 -6.13 -3.75
N PHE A 16 0.09 -5.25 -4.35
CA PHE A 16 0.36 -4.72 -5.69
C PHE A 16 1.64 -3.89 -5.71
N VAL A 17 1.83 -2.99 -4.74
CA VAL A 17 3.06 -2.22 -4.60
C VAL A 17 4.24 -3.14 -4.29
N ALA A 18 4.10 -4.08 -3.36
CA ALA A 18 5.14 -5.06 -3.04
C ALA A 18 5.51 -5.94 -4.23
N GLY A 19 4.52 -6.33 -5.07
CA GLY A 19 4.72 -7.13 -6.27
C GLY A 19 5.44 -6.37 -7.37
N ILE A 20 5.07 -5.10 -7.58
CA ILE A 20 5.82 -4.19 -8.46
C ILE A 20 7.27 -4.12 -7.96
N TYR A 21 7.50 -3.68 -6.73
CA TYR A 21 8.87 -3.51 -6.19
C TYR A 21 9.67 -4.80 -5.98
N GLY A 22 9.00 -5.96 -5.91
CA GLY A 22 9.62 -7.28 -5.80
C GLY A 22 10.00 -7.92 -7.13
N MET A 23 9.47 -7.44 -8.25
CA MET A 23 9.97 -7.82 -9.57
C MET A 23 11.33 -7.15 -9.77
N ASN A 24 12.37 -7.96 -10.05
CA ASN A 24 13.78 -7.54 -10.18
C ASN A 24 13.94 -6.27 -11.04
N PHE A 25 13.91 -5.11 -10.41
CA PHE A 25 14.18 -3.82 -11.04
C PHE A 25 15.68 -3.59 -11.14
N GLU A 26 16.35 -4.43 -11.93
CA GLU A 26 17.72 -4.18 -12.40
C GLU A 26 17.77 -2.94 -13.34
N TYR A 27 16.60 -2.41 -13.75
CA TYR A 27 16.45 -1.39 -14.79
C TYR A 27 15.68 -0.11 -14.41
N MET A 28 15.47 0.21 -13.13
CA MET A 28 14.90 1.52 -12.75
C MET A 28 16.00 2.52 -12.40
N ARG A 29 16.34 3.42 -13.34
CA ARG A 29 17.24 4.56 -13.10
C ARG A 29 16.80 5.47 -11.93
N GLU A 30 15.50 5.49 -11.60
CA GLU A 30 14.96 6.23 -10.44
C GLU A 30 15.32 5.60 -9.08
N LEU A 31 15.76 4.34 -9.04
CA LEU A 31 16.24 3.65 -7.83
C LEU A 31 17.73 3.90 -7.54
N ASN A 32 18.44 4.63 -8.41
CA ASN A 32 19.82 5.05 -8.17
C ASN A 32 19.90 6.18 -7.13
N TRP A 33 18.78 6.84 -6.84
CA TRP A 33 18.68 7.76 -5.72
C TRP A 33 18.65 6.99 -4.40
N LYS A 34 19.56 7.33 -3.50
CA LYS A 34 19.69 6.82 -2.12
C LYS A 34 18.36 6.81 -1.33
N TYR A 35 17.38 7.60 -1.78
CA TYR A 35 16.06 7.76 -1.16
C TYR A 35 14.91 7.06 -1.90
N GLY A 36 15.15 6.43 -3.07
CA GLY A 36 14.09 5.73 -3.82
C GLY A 36 13.40 4.66 -2.97
N TYR A 37 14.18 3.87 -2.22
CA TYR A 37 13.65 2.90 -1.26
C TYR A 37 12.75 3.55 -0.19
N PHE A 38 13.14 4.70 0.35
CA PHE A 38 12.37 5.42 1.38
C PHE A 38 11.09 6.06 0.82
N ILE A 39 11.10 6.58 -0.39
CA ILE A 39 9.92 7.14 -1.07
C ILE A 39 8.86 6.06 -1.25
N VAL A 40 9.28 4.87 -1.62
CA VAL A 40 8.41 3.72 -1.86
C VAL A 40 7.80 3.21 -0.56
N LEU A 41 8.62 3.10 0.47
CA LEU A 41 8.16 2.78 1.82
C LEU A 41 7.15 3.82 2.31
N GLY A 42 7.45 5.10 2.09
CA GLY A 42 6.53 6.21 2.36
C GLY A 42 5.22 6.09 1.58
N LEU A 43 5.27 5.71 0.31
CA LEU A 43 4.11 5.48 -0.54
C LEU A 43 3.26 4.31 -0.04
N MET A 44 3.88 3.19 0.33
CA MET A 44 3.19 2.03 0.91
C MET A 44 2.48 2.39 2.22
N ILE A 45 3.16 3.13 3.10
CA ILE A 45 2.59 3.61 4.36
C ILE A 45 1.45 4.60 4.07
N TYR A 46 1.64 5.53 3.14
CA TYR A 46 0.63 6.52 2.76
C TYR A 46 -0.64 5.84 2.19
N ILE A 47 -0.48 4.83 1.34
CA ILE A 47 -1.60 4.05 0.80
C ILE A 47 -2.32 3.28 1.91
N GLY A 48 -1.58 2.63 2.81
CA GLY A 48 -2.16 1.94 3.96
C GLY A 48 -2.95 2.88 4.88
N ILE A 49 -2.38 4.04 5.22
CA ILE A 49 -3.01 5.05 6.08
C ILE A 49 -4.22 5.69 5.38
N SER A 50 -4.10 6.04 4.10
CA SER A 50 -5.20 6.66 3.35
C SER A 50 -6.39 5.71 3.23
N MET A 51 -6.16 4.42 2.95
CA MET A 51 -7.23 3.42 2.98
C MET A 51 -7.81 3.25 4.39
N PHE A 52 -6.99 3.13 5.42
CA PHE A 52 -7.46 3.02 6.80
C PHE A 52 -8.34 4.22 7.21
N LEU A 53 -7.90 5.44 6.91
CA LEU A 53 -8.66 6.67 7.14
C LEU A 53 -9.94 6.72 6.32
N TRP A 54 -9.91 6.23 5.07
CA TRP A 54 -11.09 6.19 4.21
C TRP A 54 -12.14 5.20 4.75
N PHE A 55 -11.73 4.01 5.19
CA PHE A 55 -12.60 3.05 5.87
C PHE A 55 -13.17 3.61 7.18
N LYS A 56 -12.34 4.31 7.97
CA LYS A 56 -12.78 5.00 9.19
C LYS A 56 -13.81 6.09 8.89
N ARG A 57 -13.59 6.91 7.85
CA ARG A 57 -14.53 7.98 7.43
C ARG A 57 -15.81 7.44 6.83
N LYS A 58 -15.78 6.27 6.19
CA LYS A 58 -16.96 5.64 5.59
C LYS A 58 -17.88 4.96 6.61
N GLY A 59 -17.55 4.95 7.90
CA GLY A 59 -18.42 4.38 8.93
C GLY A 59 -18.68 2.88 8.76
N TRP A 60 -17.75 2.13 8.15
CA TRP A 60 -17.93 0.68 7.94
C TRP A 60 -17.96 -0.14 9.24
N PHE A 61 -17.62 0.47 10.37
CA PHE A 61 -17.82 -0.09 11.72
C PHE A 61 -19.18 0.27 12.35
N ASP A 62 -19.99 1.10 11.68
CA ASP A 62 -21.25 1.68 12.18
C ASP A 62 -22.48 1.08 11.47
N THR A 63 -22.49 -0.23 11.22
CA THR A 63 -23.73 -0.95 10.86
C THR A 63 -23.81 -2.25 11.63
#